data_AF-A0A6J5FDR5-F1
#
_entry.id   AF-A0A6J5FDR5-F1
#
_cell.length_a   1.000
_cell.length_b   1.000
_cell.length_c   1.000
_cell.angle_alpha   90.00
_cell.angle_beta   90.00
_cell.angle_gamma   90.00
#
_symmetry.space_group_name_H-M   'P 1'
#
loop_
_entity.id
_entity.type
_entity.pdbx_description
1 polymer ?
#
loop_
_entity_poly.entity_id
_entity_poly.type
_entity_poly.pdbx_seq_one_letter_code
_entity_poly.pdbx_strand_id
1 'polypeptide(L)'
;MLDVTPAGVAWFSRLGLDVGALKPGRAGIARQCLGWTERQHHLAGPLGVGFMAVLCDKGWLRRTNDSRAVQVTPDGWAALKSEPGLTPATVENLANVASVSPAV
;
A
#
# COMPACT_ATOMS: atom_id res chain seq x y z
N MET A 1 5.68 4.18 -13.05
CA MET A 1 4.74 3.06 -12.78
C MET A 1 5.47 2.11 -11.84
N LEU A 2 4.76 1.43 -10.94
CA LEU A 2 5.36 0.43 -10.06
C LEU A 2 4.92 -0.96 -10.52
N ASP A 3 5.85 -1.89 -10.53
CA ASP A 3 5.58 -3.30 -10.75
C ASP A 3 5.60 -4.06 -9.43
N VAL A 4 4.80 -5.11 -9.34
CA VAL A 4 4.72 -5.96 -8.16
C VAL A 4 5.62 -7.17 -8.40
N THR A 5 6.62 -7.35 -7.53
CA THR A 5 7.51 -8.51 -7.60
C THR A 5 6.74 -9.80 -7.28
N PRO A 6 7.26 -10.99 -7.65
CA PRO A 6 6.63 -12.26 -7.30
C PRO A 6 6.39 -12.43 -5.78
N ALA A 7 7.35 -11.97 -4.96
CA ALA A 7 7.20 -11.97 -3.51
C ALA A 7 6.07 -11.04 -3.03
N GLY A 8 5.94 -9.86 -3.66
CA GLY A 8 4.84 -8.93 -3.40
C GLY A 8 3.47 -9.53 -3.76
N VAL A 9 3.36 -10.22 -4.90
CA VAL A 9 2.13 -10.92 -5.30
C VAL A 9 1.74 -11.96 -4.26
N ALA A 10 2.70 -12.78 -3.81
CA ALA A 10 2.45 -13.79 -2.77
C ALA A 10 2.02 -13.15 -1.44
N TRP A 11 2.62 -12.01 -1.06
CA TRP A 11 2.25 -11.29 0.16
C TRP A 11 0.83 -10.71 0.09
N PHE A 12 0.48 -10.05 -1.01
CA PHE A 12 -0.89 -9.54 -1.22
C PHE A 12 -1.92 -10.68 -1.24
N SER A 13 -1.60 -11.82 -1.86
CA SER A 13 -2.47 -12.99 -1.86
C SER A 13 -2.73 -13.53 -0.45
N ARG A 14 -1.70 -13.61 0.41
CA ARG A 14 -1.85 -13.99 1.83
C ARG A 14 -2.74 -13.02 2.62
N LEU A 15 -2.69 -11.73 2.27
CA LEU A 15 -3.60 -10.74 2.84
C LEU A 15 -5.03 -10.85 2.30
N GLY A 16 -5.25 -11.55 1.19
CA GLY A 16 -6.56 -11.71 0.56
C GLY A 16 -6.80 -10.77 -0.64
N LEU A 17 -5.74 -10.21 -1.22
CA LEU A 17 -5.80 -9.43 -2.45
C LEU A 17 -5.22 -10.23 -3.63
N ASP A 18 -6.05 -10.57 -4.60
CA ASP A 18 -5.59 -11.17 -5.86
C ASP A 18 -5.09 -10.08 -6.81
N VAL A 19 -3.77 -9.94 -6.91
CA VAL A 19 -3.11 -8.97 -7.81
C VAL A 19 -3.36 -9.31 -9.28
N GLY A 20 -3.49 -10.59 -9.64
CA GLY A 20 -3.72 -11.03 -11.01
C GLY A 20 -5.11 -10.68 -11.54
N ALA A 21 -6.09 -10.53 -10.64
CA ALA A 21 -7.45 -10.10 -10.97
C ALA A 21 -7.61 -8.58 -11.13
N LEU A 22 -6.59 -7.78 -10.78
CA LEU A 22 -6.67 -6.32 -10.86
C LEU A 22 -6.64 -5.84 -12.31
N LYS A 23 -7.68 -5.09 -12.70
CA LYS A 23 -7.72 -4.43 -14.01
C LYS A 23 -6.79 -3.22 -14.03
N PRO A 24 -5.79 -3.15 -14.94
CA PRO A 24 -4.90 -2.00 -15.03
C PRO A 24 -5.64 -0.73 -15.45
N GLY A 25 -5.26 0.41 -14.86
CA GLY A 25 -5.65 1.72 -15.39
C GLY A 25 -4.63 2.26 -16.39
N ARG A 26 -4.80 3.52 -16.82
CA ARG A 26 -3.88 4.21 -17.75
C ARG A 26 -2.42 4.23 -17.27
N ALA A 27 -2.19 4.17 -15.96
CA ALA A 27 -0.86 4.18 -15.34
C ALA A 27 -0.50 2.83 -14.68
N GLY A 28 -1.10 1.74 -15.15
CA GLY A 28 -0.91 0.40 -14.59
C GLY A 28 -1.78 0.10 -13.38
N ILE A 29 -1.41 -0.95 -12.65
CA ILE A 29 -2.09 -1.34 -11.40
C ILE A 29 -1.56 -0.58 -10.17
N ALA A 30 -0.32 -0.09 -10.20
CA ALA A 30 0.33 0.58 -9.09
C ALA A 30 1.18 1.77 -9.55
N ARG A 31 1.12 2.86 -8.79
CA ARG A 31 1.97 4.05 -8.96
C ARG A 31 2.15 4.78 -7.64
N GLN A 32 3.20 5.58 -7.55
CA GLN A 32 3.31 6.59 -6.49
C GLN A 32 2.40 7.78 -6.83
N CYS A 33 1.70 8.31 -5.83
CA CYS A 33 0.95 9.55 -5.93
C CYS A 33 1.33 10.45 -4.76
N LEU A 34 1.67 11.72 -5.04
CA LEU A 34 2.04 12.67 -4.00
C LEU A 34 0.78 13.22 -3.34
N GLY A 35 0.67 13.07 -2.01
CA GLY A 35 -0.35 13.74 -1.21
C GLY A 35 -0.01 15.23 -1.10
N TRP A 36 -0.91 16.11 -1.56
CA TRP A 36 -0.66 17.55 -1.56
C TRP A 36 -0.52 18.15 -0.15
N THR A 37 -1.27 17.62 0.81
CA THR A 37 -1.28 18.09 2.21
C THR A 37 -0.09 17.54 3.01
N GLU A 38 0.14 16.23 2.93
CA GLU A 38 1.17 15.53 3.70
C GLU A 38 2.55 15.59 3.04
N ARG A 39 2.61 15.92 1.75
CA ARG A 39 3.79 15.85 0.86
C ARG A 39 4.50 14.49 0.91
N GLN A 40 3.74 13.41 1.09
CA GLN A 40 4.22 12.04 1.10
C GLN A 40 3.69 11.26 -0.10
N HIS A 41 4.50 10.35 -0.64
CA HIS A 41 4.06 9.44 -1.70
C HIS A 41 3.24 8.30 -1.10
N HIS A 42 2.02 8.12 -1.61
CA HIS A 42 1.19 6.97 -1.29
C HIS A 42 1.05 6.03 -2.49
N LEU A 43 0.73 4.76 -2.21
CA LEU A 43 0.36 3.79 -3.23
C LEU A 43 -0.99 4.18 -3.84
N ALA A 44 -1.01 4.36 -5.15
CA ALA A 44 -2.21 4.68 -5.91
C ALA A 44 -2.40 3.69 -7.07
N GLY A 45 -3.60 3.72 -7.66
CA GLY A 45 -4.03 2.78 -8.69
C GLY A 45 -4.84 1.61 -8.13
N PRO A 46 -5.28 0.69 -9.00
CA PRO A 46 -6.06 -0.49 -8.63
C PRO A 46 -5.51 -1.26 -7.42
N LEU A 47 -4.19 -1.43 -7.34
CA LEU A 47 -3.54 -2.14 -6.23
C LEU A 47 -3.72 -1.39 -4.89
N GLY A 48 -3.50 -0.07 -4.87
CA GLY A 48 -3.68 0.73 -3.66
C GLY A 48 -5.14 0.78 -3.18
N VAL A 49 -6.09 0.85 -4.12
CA VAL A 49 -7.53 0.81 -3.81
C VAL A 49 -7.92 -0.56 -3.26
N GLY A 50 -7.53 -1.65 -3.92
CA GLY A 50 -7.81 -3.01 -3.46
C GLY A 50 -7.17 -3.30 -2.10
N PHE A 51 -5.94 -2.85 -1.89
CA PHE A 51 -5.25 -3.01 -0.62
C PHE A 51 -5.96 -2.27 0.52
N MET A 52 -6.35 -1.00 0.30
CA MET A 52 -7.14 -0.24 1.26
C MET A 52 -8.47 -0.93 1.60
N ALA A 53 -9.15 -1.50 0.60
CA ALA A 53 -10.39 -2.23 0.81
C ALA A 53 -10.17 -3.47 1.69
N VAL A 54 -9.16 -4.30 1.40
CA VAL A 54 -8.81 -5.47 2.21
C VAL A 54 -8.51 -5.10 3.65
N LEU A 55 -7.77 -4.01 3.89
CA LEU A 55 -7.47 -3.54 5.24
C LEU A 55 -8.74 -3.06 5.99
N CYS A 56 -9.69 -2.43 5.29
CA CYS A 56 -10.97 -2.05 5.88
C CYS A 56 -11.85 -3.27 6.17
N ASP A 57 -11.92 -4.23 5.25
CA ASP A 57 -12.74 -5.44 5.38
C ASP A 57 -12.27 -6.33 6.54
N LYS A 58 -10.96 -6.35 6.79
CA LYS A 58 -10.38 -6.99 7.99
C LYS A 58 -10.59 -6.20 9.29
N GLY A 59 -11.14 -4.99 9.22
CA GLY A 59 -11.29 -4.09 10.36
C GLY A 59 -9.98 -3.48 10.86
N TRP A 60 -8.90 -3.53 10.08
CA TRP A 60 -7.59 -2.96 10.47
C TRP A 60 -7.58 -1.44 10.27
N LEU A 61 -8.32 -0.96 9.28
CA LEU A 61 -8.54 0.46 9.03
C LEU A 61 -10.02 0.81 9.14
N ARG A 62 -10.31 2.02 9.60
CA ARG A 62 -11.64 2.64 9.56
C ARG A 62 -11.56 3.96 8.81
N ARG A 63 -12.50 4.19 7.90
CA ARG A 63 -12.65 5.47 7.19
C ARG A 63 -13.45 6.44 8.05
N THR A 64 -13.07 7.71 8.00
CA THR A 64 -13.83 8.78 8.66
C THR A 64 -14.84 9.35 7.67
N ASN A 65 -16.12 9.48 8.06
CA ASN A 65 -17.23 9.78 7.14
C ASN A 65 -17.12 11.11 6.39
N ASP A 66 -16.31 12.05 6.89
CA ASP A 66 -16.21 13.42 6.34
C ASP A 66 -14.78 13.83 5.96
N SER A 67 -13.87 12.87 5.79
CA SER A 67 -12.50 13.20 5.37
C SER A 67 -11.83 12.07 4.59
N ARG A 68 -10.64 12.36 4.05
CA ARG A 68 -9.74 11.36 3.45
C ARG A 68 -8.89 10.64 4.50
N ALA A 69 -9.05 10.98 5.78
CA ALA A 69 -8.30 10.36 6.86
C ALA A 69 -8.80 8.92 7.09
N VAL A 70 -7.86 8.08 7.51
CA VAL A 70 -8.10 6.70 7.90
C VAL A 70 -7.53 6.51 9.30
N GLN A 71 -8.23 5.76 10.13
CA GLN A 71 -7.77 5.40 11.46
C GLN A 71 -7.34 3.95 11.47
N VAL A 72 -6.13 3.67 11.95
CA VAL A 72 -5.70 2.31 12.25
C VAL A 72 -6.35 1.89 13.57
N THR A 73 -7.06 0.77 13.57
CA THR A 73 -7.71 0.23 14.76
C THR A 73 -6.67 -0.43 15.69
N PRO A 74 -6.98 -0.71 16.96
CA PRO A 74 -6.09 -1.46 17.84
C PRO A 74 -5.68 -2.82 17.23
N ASP A 75 -6.64 -3.55 16.66
CA ASP A 75 -6.39 -4.83 15.98
C ASP A 75 -5.54 -4.64 14.73
N GLY A 76 -5.78 -3.55 13.97
CA GLY A 76 -4.97 -3.17 12.84
C GLY A 76 -3.51 -2.92 13.22
N TRP A 77 -3.25 -2.22 14.33
CA TRP A 77 -1.89 -2.01 14.82
C TRP A 77 -1.21 -3.31 15.23
N ALA A 78 -1.93 -4.23 15.89
CA ALA A 78 -1.40 -5.53 16.27
C ALA A 78 -1.03 -6.35 15.02
N ALA A 79 -1.94 -6.40 14.04
CA ALA A 79 -1.74 -7.16 12.82
C ALA A 79 -0.63 -6.59 11.94
N LEU A 80 -0.62 -5.27 11.69
CA LEU A 80 0.41 -4.61 10.87
C LEU A 80 1.82 -4.78 11.46
N LYS A 81 1.96 -4.81 12.78
CA LYS A 81 3.25 -5.09 13.45
C LYS A 81 3.72 -6.54 13.26
N SER A 82 2.78 -7.46 13.07
CA SER A 82 3.08 -8.88 12.84
C SER A 82 3.36 -9.20 11.37
N GLU A 83 3.05 -8.29 10.45
CA GLU A 83 3.29 -8.48 9.03
C GLU A 83 4.80 -8.42 8.71
N PRO A 84 5.38 -9.50 8.13
CA PRO A 84 6.78 -9.54 7.81
C PRO A 84 7.13 -8.47 6.77
N GLY A 85 8.05 -7.57 7.10
CA GLY A 85 8.50 -6.48 6.23
C GLY A 85 7.94 -5.10 6.54
N LEU A 86 6.99 -4.96 7.49
CA LEU A 86 6.50 -3.67 7.99
C LEU A 86 7.20 -3.23 9.29
N THR A 87 8.52 -3.32 9.34
CA THR A 87 9.31 -2.75 10.46
C THR A 87 9.55 -1.25 10.26
N PRO A 88 9.73 -0.45 11.34
CA PRO A 88 10.08 0.96 11.23
C PRO A 88 11.30 1.20 10.32
N ALA A 89 12.32 0.37 10.44
CA ALA A 89 13.52 0.43 9.61
C ALA A 89 13.23 0.21 8.11
N THR A 90 12.29 -0.68 7.77
CA THR A 90 11.87 -0.88 6.36
C THR A 90 11.07 0.31 5.82
N VAL A 91 10.27 0.98 6.65
CA VAL A 91 9.53 2.19 6.24
C VAL A 91 10.48 3.36 5.99
N GLU A 92 11.47 3.54 6.86
CA GLU A 92 12.50 4.60 6.73
C GLU A 92 13.42 4.35 5.53
N ASN A 93 13.81 3.09 5.27
CA ASN A 93 14.65 2.75 4.12
C ASN A 93 13.96 2.95 2.76
N LEU A 94 12.63 2.81 2.67
CA LEU A 94 11.88 3.08 1.43
C LEU A 94 11.94 4.55 0.98
N ALA A 95 12.08 5.49 1.92
CA ALA A 95 12.29 6.90 1.61
C ALA A 95 13.63 7.15 0.88
N ASN A 96 14.62 6.26 1.09
CA ASN A 96 15.94 6.34 0.46
C ASN A 96 16.00 5.62 -0.89
N VAL A 97 15.19 4.58 -1.12
CA VAL A 97 15.18 3.81 -2.39
C VAL A 97 14.57 4.62 -3.55
N ALA A 98 13.71 5.60 -3.27
CA ALA A 98 13.16 6.51 -4.29
C ALA A 98 14.22 7.39 -5.00
N SER A 99 15.49 7.32 -4.59
CA SER A 99 16.63 7.99 -5.22
C SER A 99 17.38 7.14 -6.25
N VAL A 100 17.07 5.85 -6.41
CA VAL A 100 17.68 5.02 -7.45
C VAL A 100 16.87 5.17 -8.75
N SER A 101 17.31 6.09 -9.60
CA SER A 101 16.91 6.12 -11.01
C SER A 101 17.17 4.75 -11.66
N PRO A 102 16.28 4.24 -12.53
CA PRO A 102 16.70 3.20 -13.45
C PRO A 102 17.73 3.86 -14.38
N ALA A 103 18.97 3.40 -14.32
CA ALA A 103 19.94 3.67 -15.36
C ALA A 103 19.35 3.12 -16.68
N VAL A 104 19.03 4.04 -17.59
CA VAL A 104 18.93 3.76 -19.03
C VAL A 104 20.29 4.11 -19.62
#